data_AF-A0A8C0SI99-F1
#
_entry.id   AF-A0A8C0SI99-F1
#
_cell.length_a   1.000
_cell.length_b   1.000
_cell.length_c   1.000
_cell.angle_alpha   90.00
_cell.angle_beta   90.00
_cell.angle_gamma   90.00
#
_symmetry.space_group_name_H-M   'P 1'
#
loop_
_entity.id
_entity.type
_entity.pdbx_description
1 polymer ?
#
loop_
_entity_poly.entity_id
_entity_poly.type
_entity_poly.pdbx_seq_one_letter_code
_entity_poly.pdbx_strand_id
1 'polypeptide(L)'
;MAGRPRFSDGGFTHDELLKVWKGLFYCMWMQDKPLLQEELGRTISQLIHAFQTTEAQHLFLQTFWQTMNREWTGIDRLRLDKFYMLMRMVLNESLKALKTQGWEERQIEQLLELLTTEILHPDSQAPSGVKSHFLEIFLEELSKVGAAELTADQNLRFIDPFCTIAARTKDSLVLHNITRGIFEAIVEQAPFAIEDLLNEVDSQEEEEDDDDEDNEDGMSEDDECKQDVPSGKPGSLRGAACNPSNEPAEDGEDSVGPVLQFDYEAVASRLFAVASQQSTPSQNRKRLYKVIRKLQDLAEGLFPEDDVPEKAYRNLQEEGRDQRTKKRLPTSTSHKSGKGRKEDSCPDLSSGSERMTKRRRRRRRRGSGAEPTGPQEQPGVPGQRGPRKKRRRSRAGARVKVAGSQELQTKQQLLQSRK
;
A
#
# COMPACT_ATOMS: atom_id res chain seq x y z
N MET A 1 -42.57 -33.46 28.41
CA MET A 1 -42.18 -32.05 28.16
C MET A 1 -40.95 -32.05 27.30
N ALA A 2 -40.93 -31.35 26.17
CA ALA A 2 -39.69 -31.14 25.42
C ALA A 2 -38.84 -30.08 26.14
N GLY A 3 -37.53 -30.32 26.26
CA GLY A 3 -36.63 -29.33 26.84
C GLY A 3 -36.52 -28.10 25.93
N ARG A 4 -36.53 -26.90 26.52
CA ARG A 4 -36.03 -25.72 25.79
C ARG A 4 -34.56 -25.99 25.41
N PRO A 5 -34.10 -25.61 24.21
CA PRO A 5 -32.67 -25.45 24.00
C PRO A 5 -32.14 -24.45 25.04
N ARG A 6 -31.03 -24.79 25.69
CA ARG A 6 -30.27 -23.79 26.47
C ARG A 6 -29.62 -22.87 25.44
N PHE A 7 -30.03 -21.61 25.41
CA PHE A 7 -29.26 -20.58 24.71
C PHE A 7 -27.89 -20.51 25.38
N SER A 8 -26.85 -20.82 24.62
CA SER A 8 -25.46 -20.87 25.08
C SER A 8 -24.88 -19.46 25.00
N ASP A 9 -25.07 -18.71 26.09
CA ASP A 9 -24.70 -17.31 26.27
C ASP A 9 -25.47 -16.31 25.38
N GLY A 10 -25.33 -15.01 25.67
CA GLY A 10 -26.13 -13.92 25.12
C GLY A 10 -25.69 -13.38 23.74
N GLY A 11 -24.81 -14.09 23.03
CA GLY A 11 -24.24 -13.65 21.75
C GLY A 11 -25.09 -14.00 20.51
N PHE A 12 -24.85 -13.29 19.41
CA PHE A 12 -25.39 -13.68 18.10
C PHE A 12 -24.64 -14.91 17.55
N THR A 13 -25.37 -15.81 16.88
CA THR A 13 -24.74 -16.87 16.07
C THR A 13 -24.27 -16.34 14.71
N HIS A 14 -23.30 -17.05 14.11
CA HIS A 14 -22.81 -16.80 12.73
C HIS A 14 -23.96 -16.70 11.72
N ASP A 15 -24.89 -17.64 11.83
CA ASP A 15 -26.06 -17.78 10.97
C ASP A 15 -27.07 -16.62 11.15
N GLU A 16 -27.09 -15.96 12.31
CA GLU A 16 -27.90 -14.76 12.58
C GLU A 16 -27.21 -13.50 12.06
N LEU A 17 -25.90 -13.37 12.24
CA LEU A 17 -25.14 -12.24 11.68
C LEU A 17 -25.12 -12.24 10.15
N LEU A 18 -25.11 -13.40 9.50
CA LEU A 18 -25.34 -13.49 8.04
C LEU A 18 -26.73 -12.98 7.61
N LYS A 19 -27.75 -13.12 8.46
CA LYS A 19 -29.10 -12.58 8.21
C LYS A 19 -29.14 -11.07 8.44
N VAL A 20 -28.49 -10.58 9.50
CA VAL A 20 -28.32 -9.14 9.78
C VAL A 20 -27.57 -8.46 8.63
N TRP A 21 -26.40 -8.98 8.23
CA TRP A 21 -25.61 -8.43 7.12
C TRP A 21 -26.34 -8.46 5.78
N LYS A 22 -27.16 -9.48 5.50
CA LYS A 22 -28.03 -9.46 4.32
C LYS A 22 -29.07 -8.33 4.38
N GLY A 23 -29.58 -8.01 5.57
CA GLY A 23 -30.41 -6.82 5.79
C GLY A 23 -29.65 -5.52 5.51
N LEU A 24 -28.52 -5.32 6.18
CA LEU A 24 -27.67 -4.12 6.04
C LEU A 24 -27.20 -3.90 4.59
N PHE A 25 -26.84 -4.98 3.89
CA PHE A 25 -26.50 -4.96 2.46
C PHE A 25 -27.64 -4.41 1.60
N TYR A 26 -28.89 -4.82 1.84
CA TYR A 26 -30.05 -4.29 1.11
C TYR A 26 -30.48 -2.89 1.55
N CYS A 27 -30.25 -2.50 2.81
CA CYS A 27 -30.36 -1.10 3.23
C CYS A 27 -29.43 -0.21 2.39
N MET A 28 -28.15 -0.60 2.28
CA MET A 28 -27.17 0.11 1.47
C MET A 28 -27.52 0.06 -0.03
N TRP A 29 -27.99 -1.09 -0.54
CA TRP A 29 -28.42 -1.27 -1.93
C TRP A 29 -29.49 -0.26 -2.36
N MET A 30 -30.49 -0.02 -1.50
CA MET A 30 -31.66 0.84 -1.77
C MET A 30 -31.40 2.33 -1.50
N GLN A 31 -30.28 2.69 -0.88
CA GLN A 31 -29.93 4.09 -0.66
C GLN A 31 -29.34 4.72 -1.92
N ASP A 32 -30.10 5.59 -2.59
CA ASP A 32 -29.72 6.19 -3.89
C ASP A 32 -29.22 7.65 -3.77
N LYS A 33 -29.25 8.27 -2.58
CA LYS A 33 -28.74 9.65 -2.34
C LYS A 33 -27.30 9.62 -1.80
N PRO A 34 -26.29 10.22 -2.45
CA PRO A 34 -24.88 10.10 -2.06
C PRO A 34 -24.57 10.40 -0.58
N LEU A 35 -24.98 11.56 -0.06
CA LEU A 35 -24.74 11.93 1.36
C LEU A 35 -25.33 10.89 2.33
N LEU A 36 -26.50 10.34 2.01
CA LEU A 36 -27.13 9.31 2.84
C LEU A 36 -26.52 7.91 2.62
N GLN A 37 -25.79 7.67 1.52
CA GLN A 37 -24.96 6.46 1.35
C GLN A 37 -23.76 6.52 2.28
N GLU A 38 -23.13 7.69 2.39
CA GLU A 38 -22.00 7.92 3.29
C GLU A 38 -22.43 7.83 4.75
N GLU A 39 -23.47 8.54 5.16
CA GLU A 39 -24.06 8.49 6.51
C GLU A 39 -24.45 7.06 6.91
N LEU A 40 -25.11 6.32 6.01
CA LEU A 40 -25.48 4.92 6.22
C LEU A 40 -24.25 4.01 6.27
N GLY A 41 -23.24 4.24 5.44
CA GLY A 41 -21.97 3.49 5.47
C GLY A 41 -21.23 3.67 6.79
N ARG A 42 -21.06 4.92 7.22
CA ARG A 42 -20.46 5.34 8.50
C ARG A 42 -21.22 4.72 9.69
N THR A 43 -22.55 4.75 9.65
CA THR A 43 -23.42 4.12 10.66
C THR A 43 -23.26 2.59 10.70
N ILE A 44 -23.19 1.93 9.53
CA ILE A 44 -23.06 0.46 9.43
C ILE A 44 -21.69 -0.01 9.91
N SER A 45 -20.60 0.68 9.55
CA SER A 45 -19.25 0.27 9.95
C SER A 45 -19.02 0.42 11.45
N GLN A 46 -19.54 1.50 12.06
CA GLN A 46 -19.43 1.75 13.50
C GLN A 46 -20.16 0.72 14.38
N LEU A 47 -21.06 -0.11 13.82
CA LEU A 47 -21.71 -1.20 14.55
C LEU A 47 -20.71 -2.20 15.16
N ILE A 48 -19.48 -2.30 14.65
CA ILE A 48 -18.46 -3.17 15.25
C ILE A 48 -18.16 -2.80 16.72
N HIS A 49 -18.21 -1.50 17.06
CA HIS A 49 -17.96 -1.00 18.42
C HIS A 49 -19.13 -1.24 19.38
N ALA A 50 -20.29 -1.69 18.89
CA ALA A 50 -21.43 -2.06 19.74
C ALA A 50 -21.29 -3.47 20.35
N PHE A 51 -20.34 -4.28 19.87
CA PHE A 51 -20.08 -5.62 20.39
C PHE A 51 -19.08 -5.59 21.55
N GLN A 52 -19.44 -6.23 22.66
CA GLN A 52 -18.73 -6.17 23.94
C GLN A 52 -17.55 -7.14 24.07
N THR A 53 -17.40 -8.10 23.16
CA THR A 53 -16.28 -9.06 23.16
C THR A 53 -15.64 -9.13 21.78
N THR A 54 -14.34 -9.36 21.72
CA THR A 54 -13.59 -9.36 20.46
C THR A 54 -13.99 -10.53 19.56
N GLU A 55 -14.45 -11.67 20.11
CA GLU A 55 -15.00 -12.77 19.33
C GLU A 55 -16.28 -12.36 18.58
N ALA A 56 -17.13 -11.53 19.19
CA ALA A 56 -18.34 -11.02 18.55
C ALA A 56 -18.02 -9.95 17.49
N GLN A 57 -17.02 -9.09 17.73
CA GLN A 57 -16.49 -8.14 16.74
C GLN A 57 -15.90 -8.88 15.52
N HIS A 58 -15.09 -9.90 15.78
CA HIS A 58 -14.48 -10.78 14.78
C HIS A 58 -15.55 -11.53 13.97
N LEU A 59 -16.57 -12.09 14.62
CA LEU A 59 -17.67 -12.78 13.95
C LEU A 59 -18.54 -11.82 13.09
N PHE A 60 -18.76 -10.60 13.56
CA PHE A 60 -19.42 -9.53 12.80
C PHE A 60 -18.61 -9.16 11.54
N LEU A 61 -17.29 -9.02 11.66
CA LEU A 61 -16.41 -8.75 10.52
C LEU A 61 -16.31 -9.95 9.56
N GLN A 62 -16.25 -11.18 10.05
CA GLN A 62 -16.20 -12.38 9.21
C GLN A 62 -17.46 -12.50 8.34
N THR A 63 -18.63 -12.33 8.96
CA THR A 63 -19.93 -12.41 8.28
C THR A 63 -20.20 -11.22 7.34
N PHE A 64 -19.52 -10.08 7.52
CA PHE A 64 -19.43 -9.02 6.51
C PHE A 64 -18.74 -9.51 5.24
N TRP A 65 -17.48 -9.96 5.33
CA TRP A 65 -16.71 -10.36 4.16
C TRP A 65 -17.35 -11.55 3.43
N GLN A 66 -17.90 -12.53 4.15
CA GLN A 66 -18.68 -13.62 3.57
C GLN A 66 -19.94 -13.13 2.83
N THR A 67 -20.63 -12.11 3.35
CA THR A 67 -21.79 -11.51 2.68
C THR A 67 -21.36 -10.72 1.44
N MET A 68 -20.31 -9.91 1.53
CA MET A 68 -19.76 -9.19 0.38
C MET A 68 -19.32 -10.17 -0.72
N ASN A 69 -18.52 -11.18 -0.38
CA ASN A 69 -18.08 -12.23 -1.31
C ASN A 69 -19.24 -12.89 -2.06
N ARG A 70 -20.33 -13.22 -1.35
CA ARG A 70 -21.52 -13.88 -1.90
C ARG A 70 -22.30 -12.97 -2.85
N GLU A 71 -22.61 -11.74 -2.44
CA GLU A 71 -23.51 -10.85 -3.18
C GLU A 71 -22.78 -10.03 -4.27
N TRP A 72 -21.43 -9.93 -4.24
CA TRP A 72 -20.63 -9.06 -5.11
C TRP A 72 -20.94 -9.19 -6.61
N THR A 73 -21.10 -10.42 -7.10
CA THR A 73 -21.35 -10.68 -8.52
C THR A 73 -22.74 -10.25 -8.99
N GLY A 74 -23.66 -9.97 -8.05
CA GLY A 74 -24.97 -9.38 -8.33
C GLY A 74 -24.98 -7.85 -8.35
N ILE A 75 -23.93 -7.17 -7.87
CA ILE A 75 -23.87 -5.71 -7.79
C ILE A 75 -23.71 -5.12 -9.21
N ASP A 76 -24.64 -4.27 -9.62
CA ASP A 76 -24.58 -3.58 -10.90
C ASP A 76 -23.62 -2.38 -10.86
N ARG A 77 -23.16 -1.95 -12.04
CA ARG A 77 -22.11 -0.92 -12.18
C ARG A 77 -22.47 0.46 -11.63
N LEU A 78 -23.76 0.76 -11.40
CA LEU A 78 -24.21 2.02 -10.82
C LEU A 78 -24.26 1.96 -9.27
N ARG A 79 -24.01 0.79 -8.68
CA ARG A 79 -24.02 0.56 -7.22
C ARG A 79 -22.65 0.22 -6.63
N LEU A 80 -21.65 -0.11 -7.46
CA LEU A 80 -20.32 -0.55 -6.98
C LEU A 80 -19.66 0.47 -6.05
N ASP A 81 -19.68 1.75 -6.39
CA ASP A 81 -18.88 2.78 -5.71
C ASP A 81 -19.24 2.92 -4.21
N LYS A 82 -20.53 2.87 -3.87
CA LYS A 82 -20.97 2.87 -2.46
C LYS A 82 -20.61 1.57 -1.72
N PHE A 83 -20.50 0.44 -2.40
CA PHE A 83 -20.05 -0.81 -1.79
C PHE A 83 -18.52 -0.85 -1.62
N TYR A 84 -17.75 -0.26 -2.53
CA TYR A 84 -16.32 -0.01 -2.34
C TYR A 84 -16.07 0.92 -1.14
N MET A 85 -16.84 2.00 -1.01
CA MET A 85 -16.83 2.89 0.15
C MET A 85 -17.18 2.15 1.45
N LEU A 86 -18.23 1.32 1.46
CA LEU A 86 -18.60 0.51 2.64
C LEU A 86 -17.47 -0.44 3.07
N MET A 87 -16.79 -1.09 2.13
CA MET A 87 -15.63 -1.95 2.43
C MET A 87 -14.48 -1.16 3.06
N ARG A 88 -14.22 0.05 2.57
CA ARG A 88 -13.21 0.96 3.15
C ARG A 88 -13.58 1.36 4.58
N MET A 89 -14.82 1.78 4.80
CA MET A 89 -15.33 2.16 6.13
C MET A 89 -15.30 1.00 7.12
N VAL A 90 -15.72 -0.21 6.73
CA VAL A 90 -15.70 -1.39 7.62
C VAL A 90 -14.27 -1.82 7.96
N LEU A 91 -13.33 -1.74 7.01
CA LEU A 91 -11.91 -1.99 7.29
C LEU A 91 -11.35 -0.93 8.27
N ASN A 92 -11.59 0.35 8.02
CA ASN A 92 -11.17 1.46 8.88
C ASN A 92 -11.68 1.31 10.32
N GLU A 93 -12.98 1.01 10.51
CA GLU A 93 -13.55 0.81 11.85
C GLU A 93 -13.06 -0.48 12.52
N SER A 94 -12.70 -1.53 11.78
CA SER A 94 -12.03 -2.72 12.35
C SER A 94 -10.59 -2.45 12.82
N LEU A 95 -9.86 -1.59 12.10
CA LEU A 95 -8.53 -1.13 12.51
C LEU A 95 -8.62 -0.18 13.73
N LYS A 96 -9.66 0.66 13.81
CA LYS A 96 -9.96 1.47 15.01
C LYS A 96 -10.30 0.60 16.23
N ALA A 97 -11.05 -0.49 16.07
CA ALA A 97 -11.34 -1.41 17.16
C ALA A 97 -10.03 -2.02 17.72
N LEU A 98 -9.13 -2.44 16.83
CA LEU A 98 -7.80 -2.94 17.18
C LEU A 98 -6.90 -1.87 17.84
N LYS A 99 -6.95 -0.62 17.38
CA LYS A 99 -6.32 0.54 18.04
C LYS A 99 -6.82 0.74 19.46
N THR A 100 -8.13 0.67 19.71
CA THR A 100 -8.68 0.78 21.08
C THR A 100 -8.30 -0.38 22.00
N GLN A 101 -7.77 -1.48 21.45
CA GLN A 101 -7.21 -2.61 22.18
C GLN A 101 -5.67 -2.50 22.36
N GLY A 102 -5.09 -1.33 22.05
CA GLY A 102 -3.65 -1.08 22.22
C GLY A 102 -2.77 -1.88 21.27
N TRP A 103 -3.29 -2.27 20.10
CA TRP A 103 -2.57 -3.04 19.09
C TRP A 103 -2.02 -4.39 19.60
N GLU A 104 -2.77 -5.08 20.47
CA GLU A 104 -2.40 -6.41 20.99
C GLU A 104 -2.08 -7.39 19.84
N GLU A 105 -0.89 -7.97 19.87
CA GLU A 105 -0.35 -8.86 18.83
C GLU A 105 -1.30 -10.00 18.44
N ARG A 106 -1.96 -10.62 19.43
CA ARG A 106 -2.97 -11.66 19.22
C ARG A 106 -4.17 -11.18 18.40
N GLN A 107 -4.59 -9.93 18.58
CA GLN A 107 -5.74 -9.35 17.89
C GLN A 107 -5.33 -8.91 16.47
N ILE A 108 -4.08 -8.44 16.28
CA ILE A 108 -3.47 -8.26 14.95
C ILE A 108 -3.49 -9.60 14.20
N GLU A 109 -2.98 -10.68 14.80
CA GLU A 109 -2.95 -12.03 14.20
C GLU A 109 -4.37 -12.51 13.81
N GLN A 110 -5.35 -12.40 14.72
CA GLN A 110 -6.72 -12.83 14.46
C GLN A 110 -7.40 -12.01 13.36
N LEU A 111 -7.20 -10.68 13.31
CA LEU A 111 -7.72 -9.83 12.24
C LEU A 111 -7.11 -10.22 10.88
N LEU A 112 -5.79 -10.45 10.84
CA LEU A 112 -5.08 -10.86 9.63
C LEU A 112 -5.48 -12.27 9.16
N GLU A 113 -5.67 -13.23 10.07
CA GLU A 113 -6.15 -14.58 9.75
C GLU A 113 -7.55 -14.53 9.13
N LEU A 114 -8.47 -13.74 9.70
CA LEU A 114 -9.81 -13.50 9.15
C LEU A 114 -9.73 -12.88 7.75
N LEU A 115 -9.06 -11.74 7.60
CA LEU A 115 -8.99 -11.01 6.33
C LEU A 115 -8.34 -11.86 5.23
N THR A 116 -7.25 -12.57 5.54
CA THR A 116 -6.59 -13.42 4.54
C THR A 116 -7.38 -14.68 4.22
N THR A 117 -8.04 -15.32 5.20
CA THR A 117 -8.88 -16.49 4.98
C THR A 117 -10.11 -16.14 4.14
N GLU A 118 -10.85 -15.09 4.50
CA GLU A 118 -12.08 -14.71 3.83
C GLU A 118 -11.84 -14.02 2.48
N ILE A 119 -10.73 -13.31 2.28
CA ILE A 119 -10.50 -12.52 1.06
C ILE A 119 -9.45 -13.14 0.14
N LEU A 120 -8.29 -13.58 0.64
CA LEU A 120 -7.11 -13.87 -0.20
C LEU A 120 -6.78 -15.36 -0.35
N HIS A 121 -7.34 -16.23 0.50
CA HIS A 121 -7.06 -17.67 0.47
C HIS A 121 -7.46 -18.30 -0.88
N PRO A 122 -6.71 -19.29 -1.41
CA PRO A 122 -7.03 -19.93 -2.70
C PRO A 122 -8.43 -20.55 -2.76
N ASP A 123 -8.95 -21.04 -1.63
CA ASP A 123 -10.28 -21.64 -1.53
C ASP A 123 -11.39 -20.61 -1.26
N SER A 124 -11.03 -19.34 -0.99
CA SER A 124 -12.02 -18.27 -0.79
C SER A 124 -12.76 -17.97 -2.10
N GLN A 125 -14.08 -17.94 -1.97
CA GLN A 125 -15.02 -17.58 -3.04
C GLN A 125 -15.04 -16.07 -3.34
N ALA A 126 -14.21 -15.26 -2.66
CA ALA A 126 -14.05 -13.84 -2.92
C ALA A 126 -13.75 -13.54 -4.41
N PRO A 127 -14.61 -12.78 -5.11
CA PRO A 127 -14.38 -12.40 -6.50
C PRO A 127 -13.18 -11.46 -6.66
N SER A 128 -12.64 -11.38 -7.89
CA SER A 128 -11.45 -10.57 -8.18
C SER A 128 -11.61 -9.08 -7.85
N GLY A 129 -12.82 -8.51 -7.96
CA GLY A 129 -13.08 -7.12 -7.57
C GLY A 129 -12.93 -6.87 -6.06
N VAL A 130 -13.35 -7.83 -5.22
CA VAL A 130 -13.15 -7.77 -3.76
C VAL A 130 -11.66 -7.90 -3.43
N LYS A 131 -10.97 -8.86 -4.07
CA LYS A 131 -9.53 -9.10 -3.93
C LYS A 131 -8.69 -7.89 -4.36
N SER A 132 -9.04 -7.23 -5.46
CA SER A 132 -8.42 -5.97 -5.91
C SER A 132 -8.62 -4.86 -4.89
N HIS A 133 -9.87 -4.51 -4.59
CA HIS A 133 -10.17 -3.36 -3.74
C HIS A 133 -9.57 -3.49 -2.34
N PHE A 134 -9.65 -4.68 -1.73
CA PHE A 134 -8.99 -4.93 -0.44
C PHE A 134 -7.47 -4.68 -0.50
N LEU A 135 -6.78 -5.16 -1.53
CA LEU A 135 -5.34 -4.97 -1.71
C LEU A 135 -4.95 -3.54 -2.10
N GLU A 136 -5.88 -2.77 -2.67
CA GLU A 136 -5.69 -1.37 -3.03
C GLU A 136 -5.89 -0.44 -1.82
N ILE A 137 -6.78 -0.77 -0.87
CA ILE A 137 -7.09 0.07 0.30
C ILE A 137 -6.37 -0.34 1.60
N PHE A 138 -5.84 -1.57 1.71
CA PHE A 138 -5.40 -2.11 3.00
C PHE A 138 -4.33 -1.25 3.68
N LEU A 139 -3.27 -0.88 2.95
CA LEU A 139 -2.20 -0.04 3.48
C LEU A 139 -2.71 1.37 3.79
N GLU A 140 -3.51 1.96 2.88
CA GLU A 140 -4.07 3.31 3.01
C GLU A 140 -4.96 3.47 4.27
N GLU A 141 -5.76 2.46 4.61
CA GLU A 141 -6.57 2.48 5.83
C GLU A 141 -5.77 2.13 7.09
N LEU A 142 -4.69 1.36 6.97
CA LEU A 142 -3.76 1.11 8.08
C LEU A 142 -3.03 2.40 8.47
N SER A 143 -2.50 3.16 7.50
CA SER A 143 -1.78 4.42 7.80
C SER A 143 -2.69 5.45 8.47
N LYS A 144 -3.93 5.63 7.97
CA LYS A 144 -4.92 6.56 8.55
C LYS A 144 -5.27 6.31 10.02
N VAL A 145 -5.08 5.09 10.51
CA VAL A 145 -5.44 4.70 11.89
C VAL A 145 -4.20 4.52 12.77
N GLY A 146 -3.10 4.01 12.21
CA GLY A 146 -1.94 3.54 12.96
C GLY A 146 -0.61 4.25 12.73
N ALA A 147 -0.46 5.15 11.76
CA ALA A 147 0.81 5.82 11.46
C ALA A 147 1.52 6.41 12.70
N ALA A 148 0.78 7.12 13.55
CA ALA A 148 1.30 7.80 14.74
C ALA A 148 1.48 6.88 15.98
N GLU A 149 1.31 5.56 15.85
CA GLU A 149 1.35 4.61 17.00
C GLU A 149 2.01 3.25 16.69
N LEU A 150 2.04 2.83 15.42
CA LEU A 150 2.53 1.52 15.02
C LEU A 150 4.04 1.54 14.77
N THR A 151 4.76 0.72 15.52
CA THR A 151 6.20 0.52 15.30
C THR A 151 6.48 -0.20 13.98
N ALA A 152 7.69 -0.04 13.45
CA ALA A 152 8.15 -0.76 12.26
C ALA A 152 7.97 -2.28 12.35
N ASP A 153 8.16 -2.87 13.54
CA ASP A 153 7.92 -4.29 13.83
C ASP A 153 6.43 -4.68 13.78
N GLN A 154 5.52 -3.80 14.18
CA GLN A 154 4.08 -4.04 14.03
C GLN A 154 3.66 -3.89 12.57
N ASN A 155 4.18 -2.90 11.85
CA ASN A 155 3.93 -2.70 10.43
C ASN A 155 4.44 -3.90 9.60
N LEU A 156 5.60 -4.47 9.95
CA LEU A 156 6.10 -5.73 9.38
C LEU A 156 5.14 -6.91 9.62
N ARG A 157 4.55 -7.04 10.83
CA ARG A 157 3.52 -8.07 11.11
C ARG A 157 2.29 -7.89 10.23
N PHE A 158 1.79 -6.66 10.06
CA PHE A 158 0.62 -6.39 9.21
C PHE A 158 0.84 -6.81 7.75
N ILE A 159 2.05 -6.65 7.20
CA ILE A 159 2.34 -7.03 5.81
C ILE A 159 2.77 -8.49 5.62
N ASP A 160 3.17 -9.21 6.67
CA ASP A 160 3.73 -10.57 6.55
C ASP A 160 2.82 -11.60 5.84
N PRO A 161 1.49 -11.64 6.08
CA PRO A 161 0.62 -12.56 5.37
C PRO A 161 0.67 -12.31 3.86
N PHE A 162 0.79 -11.05 3.43
CA PHE A 162 0.91 -10.66 2.03
C PHE A 162 2.26 -11.09 1.44
N CYS A 163 3.35 -11.05 2.20
CA CYS A 163 4.65 -11.64 1.80
C CYS A 163 4.50 -13.14 1.49
N THR A 164 3.87 -13.89 2.40
CA THR A 164 3.64 -15.33 2.25
C THR A 164 2.68 -15.66 1.09
N ILE A 165 1.61 -14.88 0.91
CA ILE A 165 0.63 -15.07 -0.17
C ILE A 165 1.27 -14.73 -1.54
N ALA A 166 2.02 -13.63 -1.67
CA ALA A 166 2.68 -13.27 -2.92
C ALA A 166 3.73 -14.30 -3.35
N ALA A 167 4.45 -14.92 -2.41
CA ALA A 167 5.35 -16.02 -2.72
C ALA A 167 4.61 -17.26 -3.27
N ARG A 168 3.41 -17.58 -2.75
CA ARG A 168 2.72 -18.87 -3.01
C ARG A 168 1.59 -18.80 -4.03
N THR A 169 1.02 -17.63 -4.31
CA THR A 169 -0.16 -17.49 -5.16
C THR A 169 0.08 -17.91 -6.61
N LYS A 170 -0.94 -18.53 -7.21
CA LYS A 170 -0.99 -18.88 -8.63
C LYS A 170 -1.71 -17.82 -9.48
N ASP A 171 -2.39 -16.87 -8.83
CA ASP A 171 -3.11 -15.80 -9.51
C ASP A 171 -2.17 -14.60 -9.77
N SER A 172 -1.94 -14.32 -11.06
CA SER A 172 -1.10 -13.21 -11.53
C SER A 172 -1.67 -11.83 -11.20
N LEU A 173 -3.00 -11.72 -11.04
CA LEU A 173 -3.69 -10.50 -10.64
C LEU A 173 -3.52 -10.25 -9.13
N VAL A 174 -3.80 -11.24 -8.27
CA VAL A 174 -3.52 -11.13 -6.82
C VAL A 174 -2.04 -10.81 -6.58
N LEU A 175 -1.13 -11.49 -7.29
CA LEU A 175 0.31 -11.16 -7.23
C LEU A 175 0.60 -9.72 -7.68
N HIS A 176 -0.06 -9.21 -8.72
CA HIS A 176 0.14 -7.83 -9.20
C HIS A 176 -0.36 -6.82 -8.16
N ASN A 177 -1.54 -7.06 -7.61
CA ASN A 177 -2.19 -6.17 -6.65
C ASN A 177 -1.41 -6.12 -5.33
N ILE A 178 -0.92 -7.26 -4.81
CA ILE A 178 -0.01 -7.27 -3.64
C ILE A 178 1.30 -6.56 -3.98
N THR A 179 1.89 -6.82 -5.16
CA THR A 179 3.13 -6.15 -5.58
C THR A 179 2.94 -4.63 -5.57
N ARG A 180 1.81 -4.13 -6.08
CA ARG A 180 1.55 -2.71 -6.27
C ARG A 180 1.03 -2.02 -5.00
N GLY A 181 -0.14 -2.44 -4.51
CA GLY A 181 -0.86 -1.78 -3.41
C GLY A 181 -0.26 -2.01 -2.01
N ILE A 182 0.64 -2.98 -1.87
CA ILE A 182 1.43 -3.16 -0.64
C ILE A 182 2.89 -2.75 -0.89
N PHE A 183 3.67 -3.52 -1.67
CA PHE A 183 5.12 -3.35 -1.63
C PHE A 183 5.67 -2.20 -2.48
N GLU A 184 5.09 -1.90 -3.63
CA GLU A 184 5.48 -0.69 -4.39
C GLU A 184 4.96 0.56 -3.69
N ALA A 185 3.78 0.53 -3.07
CA ALA A 185 3.28 1.61 -2.21
C ALA A 185 4.20 1.93 -1.03
N ILE A 186 4.74 0.92 -0.31
CA ILE A 186 5.74 1.14 0.76
C ILE A 186 7.00 1.82 0.21
N VAL A 187 7.47 1.43 -0.98
CA VAL A 187 8.64 2.07 -1.62
C VAL A 187 8.33 3.50 -2.09
N GLU A 188 7.12 3.76 -2.58
CA GLU A 188 6.65 5.08 -3.02
C GLU A 188 6.37 6.03 -1.82
N GLN A 189 6.12 5.48 -0.63
CA GLN A 189 5.89 6.23 0.61
C GLN A 189 7.17 6.45 1.46
N ALA A 190 8.22 5.64 1.25
CA ALA A 190 9.46 5.70 2.01
C ALA A 190 10.15 7.08 2.09
N PRO A 191 10.14 7.93 1.02
CA PRO A 191 10.65 9.31 1.11
C PRO A 191 10.01 10.13 2.22
N PHE A 192 8.67 10.12 2.27
CA PHE A 192 7.88 10.91 3.22
C PHE A 192 7.98 10.35 4.64
N ALA A 193 8.00 9.02 4.77
CA ALA A 193 8.25 8.34 6.04
C ALA A 193 9.57 8.80 6.70
N ILE A 194 10.62 8.97 5.90
CA ILE A 194 11.94 9.39 6.38
C ILE A 194 12.00 10.91 6.60
N GLU A 195 11.28 11.72 5.82
CA GLU A 195 11.13 13.15 6.12
C GLU A 195 10.37 13.38 7.42
N ASP A 196 9.30 12.62 7.69
CA ASP A 196 8.57 12.65 8.97
C ASP A 196 9.50 12.32 10.16
N LEU A 197 10.31 11.26 10.07
CA LEU A 197 11.29 10.90 11.10
C LEU A 197 12.38 11.97 11.30
N LEU A 198 12.84 12.61 10.21
CA LEU A 198 13.83 13.70 10.31
C LEU A 198 13.21 14.92 10.99
N ASN A 199 11.98 15.29 10.63
CA ASN A 199 11.25 16.37 11.30
C ASN A 199 11.04 16.08 12.80
N GLU A 200 10.78 14.82 13.16
CA GLU A 200 10.57 14.41 14.56
C GLU A 200 11.85 14.52 15.40
N VAL A 201 13.03 14.18 14.87
CA VAL A 201 14.30 14.37 15.60
C VAL A 201 14.78 15.83 15.59
N ASP A 202 14.63 16.55 14.46
CA ASP A 202 14.90 18.00 14.38
C ASP A 202 14.13 18.74 15.51
N SER A 203 12.87 18.36 15.74
CA SER A 203 11.99 18.98 16.76
C SER A 203 12.30 18.54 18.21
N GLN A 204 13.03 17.44 18.41
CA GLN A 204 13.45 16.99 19.74
C GLN A 204 14.79 17.64 20.15
N GLU A 205 15.70 17.85 19.19
CA GLU A 205 16.95 18.59 19.44
C GLU A 205 16.65 20.07 19.76
N GLU A 206 15.65 20.70 19.13
CA GLU A 206 15.23 22.08 19.46
C GLU A 206 14.58 22.23 20.87
N GLU A 207 13.99 21.18 21.46
CA GLU A 207 13.45 21.23 22.84
C GLU A 207 14.49 20.88 23.93
N GLU A 208 15.63 20.23 23.60
CA GLU A 208 16.70 19.96 24.59
C GLU A 208 17.71 21.12 24.74
N ASP A 209 17.89 21.98 23.72
CA ASP A 209 18.83 23.13 23.76
C ASP A 209 18.28 24.37 24.52
N ASP A 210 16.96 24.47 24.74
CA ASP A 210 16.30 25.65 25.35
C ASP A 210 16.27 25.61 26.90
N ASP A 211 16.69 24.49 27.52
CA ASP A 211 16.60 24.23 28.99
C ASP A 211 17.90 24.61 29.77
N ASP A 212 18.95 25.13 29.09
CA ASP A 212 20.29 25.38 29.67
C ASP A 212 20.70 26.88 29.78
N GLU A 213 19.84 27.85 29.41
CA GLU A 213 20.04 29.31 29.61
C GLU A 213 19.23 29.92 30.78
N ASP A 214 19.48 29.51 32.04
CA ASP A 214 19.01 30.30 33.20
C ASP A 214 19.91 30.20 34.47
N ASN A 215 21.09 30.83 34.47
CA ASN A 215 21.92 31.08 35.67
C ASN A 215 22.95 32.24 35.50
N GLU A 216 22.57 33.49 35.82
CA GLU A 216 23.28 34.38 36.79
C GLU A 216 22.68 35.80 36.89
N ASP A 217 22.08 36.09 38.06
CA ASP A 217 21.90 37.37 38.79
C ASP A 217 21.88 38.76 38.09
N GLY A 218 20.86 39.58 38.43
CA GLY A 218 20.67 40.96 37.91
C GLY A 218 19.85 41.95 38.75
N MET A 219 19.96 41.90 40.09
CA MET A 219 19.35 42.79 41.12
C MET A 219 18.72 44.14 40.69
N SER A 220 17.46 44.38 41.12
CA SER A 220 16.96 45.72 41.50
C SER A 220 15.88 45.62 42.58
N GLU A 221 15.79 46.63 43.46
CA GLU A 221 14.98 46.65 44.69
C GLU A 221 13.68 47.49 44.56
N ASP A 222 12.83 47.44 45.59
CA ASP A 222 11.69 48.33 45.92
C ASP A 222 10.42 48.34 45.03
N ASP A 223 9.33 47.70 45.54
CA ASP A 223 8.22 48.45 46.19
C ASP A 223 7.37 47.52 47.10
N GLU A 224 6.68 48.07 48.11
CA GLU A 224 5.86 47.33 49.07
C GLU A 224 4.36 47.30 48.72
N CYS A 225 3.70 46.13 48.81
CA CYS A 225 2.64 45.94 49.83
C CYS A 225 1.92 44.58 49.85
N LYS A 226 1.73 44.09 51.08
CA LYS A 226 0.53 43.40 51.62
C LYS A 226 0.13 42.02 51.08
N GLN A 227 0.33 41.06 52.01
CA GLN A 227 -0.39 39.81 52.15
C GLN A 227 -1.92 40.00 52.10
N ASP A 228 -2.64 39.01 51.56
CA ASP A 228 -3.75 38.39 52.31
C ASP A 228 -4.08 36.99 51.76
N VAL A 229 -4.18 35.99 52.64
CA VAL A 229 -4.61 34.62 52.32
C VAL A 229 -5.39 34.05 53.50
N PRO A 230 -6.61 33.52 53.28
CA PRO A 230 -7.10 32.42 54.10
C PRO A 230 -7.58 31.22 53.26
N SER A 231 -7.23 30.02 53.73
CA SER A 231 -7.60 28.73 53.14
C SER A 231 -9.09 28.40 53.29
N GLY A 232 -9.68 27.73 52.29
CA GLY A 232 -11.05 27.20 52.35
C GLY A 232 -11.28 26.00 51.43
N LYS A 233 -11.41 24.80 52.01
CA LYS A 233 -11.80 23.53 51.36
C LYS A 233 -13.32 23.29 51.52
N PRO A 234 -13.95 22.28 50.87
CA PRO A 234 -13.81 21.88 49.45
C PRO A 234 -15.17 21.55 48.76
N GLY A 235 -15.17 21.51 47.42
CA GLY A 235 -15.91 20.49 46.66
C GLY A 235 -17.27 20.84 46.03
N SER A 236 -17.42 20.47 44.76
CA SER A 236 -18.62 19.84 44.19
C SER A 236 -18.24 19.06 42.93
N LEU A 237 -18.96 17.98 42.63
CA LEU A 237 -18.81 17.19 41.39
C LEU A 237 -19.82 17.63 40.32
N ARG A 238 -19.56 17.18 39.08
CA ARG A 238 -20.27 17.49 37.81
C ARG A 238 -19.92 18.87 37.23
N GLY A 239 -19.64 18.98 35.94
CA GLY A 239 -19.52 17.93 34.93
C GLY A 239 -19.44 18.50 33.52
N ALA A 240 -18.23 18.76 33.04
CA ALA A 240 -18.01 19.26 31.69
C ALA A 240 -18.25 18.16 30.65
N ALA A 241 -19.06 18.45 29.64
CA ALA A 241 -19.22 17.58 28.48
C ALA A 241 -18.05 17.82 27.52
N CYS A 242 -17.22 16.80 27.29
CA CYS A 242 -16.21 16.84 26.25
C CYS A 242 -16.90 16.72 24.88
N ASN A 243 -16.72 17.71 24.00
CA ASN A 243 -17.14 17.62 22.60
C ASN A 243 -16.10 16.79 21.82
N PRO A 244 -16.46 15.65 21.22
CA PRO A 244 -15.62 15.00 20.21
C PRO A 244 -15.86 15.70 18.87
N SER A 245 -15.04 16.69 18.52
CA SER A 245 -15.22 17.49 17.29
C SER A 245 -13.90 17.91 16.63
N ASN A 246 -12.85 17.11 16.82
CA ASN A 246 -11.63 17.18 16.03
C ASN A 246 -11.77 16.26 14.81
N GLU A 247 -12.62 16.62 13.85
CA GLU A 247 -12.33 16.24 12.46
C GLU A 247 -11.28 17.28 11.97
N PRO A 248 -10.08 16.87 11.50
CA PRO A 248 -9.12 17.81 10.92
C PRO A 248 -9.74 18.51 9.72
N ALA A 249 -9.59 19.84 9.63
CA ALA A 249 -10.00 20.56 8.43
C ALA A 249 -9.10 20.14 7.25
N GLU A 250 -9.70 19.90 6.08
CA GLU A 250 -8.95 19.76 4.83
C GLU A 250 -8.37 21.12 4.44
N ASP A 251 -7.09 21.34 4.74
CA ASP A 251 -6.33 22.52 4.29
C ASP A 251 -4.89 22.11 3.95
N GLY A 252 -4.42 22.46 2.75
CA GLY A 252 -3.14 21.99 2.19
C GLY A 252 -3.26 20.85 1.16
N GLU A 253 -3.46 21.20 -0.11
CA GLU A 253 -3.66 20.26 -1.25
C GLU A 253 -2.41 19.39 -1.60
N ASP A 254 -1.26 19.69 -0.99
CA ASP A 254 0.02 18.99 -1.17
C ASP A 254 0.47 18.15 0.06
N SER A 255 -0.31 18.11 1.15
CA SER A 255 0.06 17.28 2.31
C SER A 255 -0.11 15.79 1.97
N VAL A 256 1.00 15.05 1.92
CA VAL A 256 0.95 13.59 1.90
C VAL A 256 0.28 13.11 3.18
N GLY A 257 -0.71 12.23 3.05
CA GLY A 257 -1.44 11.68 4.19
C GLY A 257 -0.54 10.83 5.09
N PRO A 258 -0.94 10.57 6.35
CA PRO A 258 -0.11 9.93 7.37
C PRO A 258 0.59 8.66 6.86
N VAL A 259 1.88 8.52 7.16
CA VAL A 259 2.76 7.50 6.57
C VAL A 259 3.15 6.44 7.61
N LEU A 260 3.29 5.17 7.17
CA LEU A 260 3.72 4.07 8.05
C LEU A 260 5.23 3.90 8.01
N GLN A 261 5.86 3.83 9.19
CA GLN A 261 7.28 3.56 9.32
C GLN A 261 7.60 2.07 9.14
N PHE A 262 8.68 1.76 8.42
CA PHE A 262 9.13 0.39 8.13
C PHE A 262 10.65 0.26 8.21
N ASP A 263 11.13 -0.85 8.77
CA ASP A 263 12.50 -1.31 8.58
C ASP A 263 12.61 -1.98 7.18
N TYR A 264 13.16 -1.24 6.22
CA TYR A 264 13.30 -1.72 4.84
C TYR A 264 14.23 -2.95 4.72
N GLU A 265 15.22 -3.13 5.61
CA GLU A 265 16.06 -4.33 5.62
C GLU A 265 15.28 -5.54 6.14
N ALA A 266 14.49 -5.40 7.20
CA ALA A 266 13.64 -6.47 7.72
C ALA A 266 12.55 -6.86 6.71
N VAL A 267 11.88 -5.89 6.06
CA VAL A 267 10.90 -6.15 4.99
C VAL A 267 11.57 -6.87 3.80
N ALA A 268 12.72 -6.39 3.34
CA ALA A 268 13.47 -7.03 2.25
C ALA A 268 13.92 -8.45 2.61
N SER A 269 14.45 -8.65 3.82
CA SER A 269 14.91 -9.93 4.34
C SER A 269 13.76 -10.93 4.49
N ARG A 270 12.61 -10.50 5.00
CA ARG A 270 11.41 -11.35 5.10
C ARG A 270 10.89 -11.74 3.72
N LEU A 271 10.78 -10.78 2.80
CA LEU A 271 10.42 -11.05 1.41
C LEU A 271 11.40 -12.01 0.73
N PHE A 272 12.71 -11.89 0.99
CA PHE A 272 13.72 -12.82 0.46
C PHE A 272 13.57 -14.23 1.05
N ALA A 273 13.28 -14.35 2.36
CA ALA A 273 13.07 -15.63 3.04
C ALA A 273 11.84 -16.41 2.54
N VAL A 274 10.80 -15.73 2.05
CA VAL A 274 9.66 -16.38 1.37
C VAL A 274 9.88 -16.57 -0.13
N ALA A 275 10.54 -15.62 -0.81
CA ALA A 275 10.78 -15.70 -2.25
C ALA A 275 11.82 -16.78 -2.63
N SER A 276 12.82 -17.04 -1.78
CA SER A 276 13.89 -18.01 -2.03
C SER A 276 13.45 -19.48 -1.89
N GLN A 277 12.26 -19.75 -1.34
CA GLN A 277 11.74 -21.10 -1.16
C GLN A 277 11.58 -21.84 -2.51
N GLN A 278 11.83 -23.15 -2.51
CA GLN A 278 11.77 -23.97 -3.74
C GLN A 278 10.35 -24.05 -4.32
N SER A 279 9.33 -23.96 -3.46
CA SER A 279 7.90 -23.93 -3.78
C SER A 279 7.44 -22.64 -4.49
N THR A 280 8.18 -21.55 -4.37
CA THR A 280 7.82 -20.24 -4.91
C THR A 280 7.92 -20.22 -6.45
N PRO A 281 6.83 -19.93 -7.20
CA PRO A 281 6.86 -19.98 -8.66
C PRO A 281 7.86 -18.99 -9.27
N SER A 282 8.46 -19.36 -10.40
CA SER A 282 9.52 -18.56 -11.05
C SER A 282 9.07 -17.16 -11.49
N GLN A 283 7.79 -16.98 -11.81
CA GLN A 283 7.22 -15.67 -12.12
C GLN A 283 7.13 -14.78 -10.87
N ASN A 284 6.69 -15.34 -9.74
CA ASN A 284 6.60 -14.67 -8.45
C ASN A 284 7.98 -14.24 -7.98
N ARG A 285 8.97 -15.17 -7.98
CA ARG A 285 10.39 -14.85 -7.68
C ARG A 285 10.91 -13.68 -8.51
N LYS A 286 10.60 -13.64 -9.81
CA LYS A 286 11.04 -12.56 -10.70
C LYS A 286 10.36 -11.21 -10.45
N ARG A 287 9.15 -11.16 -9.86
CA ARG A 287 8.56 -9.90 -9.38
C ARG A 287 9.14 -9.52 -8.02
N LEU A 288 9.14 -10.44 -7.06
CA LEU A 288 9.59 -10.18 -5.68
C LEU A 288 11.06 -9.76 -5.62
N TYR A 289 11.97 -10.38 -6.38
CA TYR A 289 13.39 -9.94 -6.43
C TYR A 289 13.61 -8.53 -7.02
N LYS A 290 12.62 -7.90 -7.65
CA LYS A 290 12.69 -6.46 -7.99
C LYS A 290 12.32 -5.58 -6.81
N VAL A 291 11.28 -5.98 -6.07
CA VAL A 291 10.78 -5.29 -4.88
C VAL A 291 11.81 -5.35 -3.76
N ILE A 292 12.32 -6.56 -3.47
CA ILE A 292 13.41 -6.79 -2.50
C ILE A 292 14.60 -5.90 -2.84
N ARG A 293 14.95 -5.79 -4.13
CA ARG A 293 16.03 -4.89 -4.54
C ARG A 293 15.70 -3.42 -4.25
N LYS A 294 14.53 -2.90 -4.63
CA LYS A 294 14.11 -1.52 -4.28
C LYS A 294 14.23 -1.25 -2.78
N LEU A 295 13.82 -2.20 -1.94
CA LEU A 295 13.89 -2.09 -0.47
C LEU A 295 15.33 -2.18 0.07
N GLN A 296 16.20 -2.96 -0.56
CA GLN A 296 17.65 -2.97 -0.25
C GLN A 296 18.33 -1.68 -0.70
N ASP A 297 18.02 -1.21 -1.90
CA ASP A 297 18.50 0.09 -2.41
C ASP A 297 18.06 1.21 -1.41
N LEU A 298 16.80 1.21 -0.92
CA LEU A 298 16.34 2.12 0.16
C LEU A 298 17.08 1.96 1.49
N ALA A 299 17.32 0.73 1.96
CA ALA A 299 18.07 0.48 3.20
C ALA A 299 19.54 0.92 3.12
N GLU A 300 20.12 0.95 1.91
CA GLU A 300 21.44 1.54 1.63
C GLU A 300 21.39 3.09 1.44
N GLY A 301 20.23 3.73 1.63
CA GLY A 301 20.02 5.17 1.43
C GLY A 301 19.91 5.60 -0.05
N LEU A 302 19.72 4.65 -0.97
CA LEU A 302 19.66 4.88 -2.41
C LEU A 302 18.21 5.00 -2.90
N PHE A 303 17.66 6.18 -2.71
CA PHE A 303 16.33 6.56 -3.21
C PHE A 303 16.28 6.61 -4.75
N PRO A 304 15.10 6.37 -5.37
CA PRO A 304 14.89 6.64 -6.80
C PRO A 304 15.15 8.13 -7.13
N GLU A 305 15.80 8.40 -8.27
CA GLU A 305 16.33 9.73 -8.63
C GLU A 305 15.26 10.85 -8.72
N ASP A 306 13.98 10.51 -8.87
CA ASP A 306 12.86 11.45 -9.00
C ASP A 306 12.12 11.72 -7.66
N ASP A 307 12.35 10.92 -6.60
CA ASP A 307 11.49 10.82 -5.41
C ASP A 307 12.17 11.22 -4.08
N VAL A 308 13.32 11.90 -4.09
CA VAL A 308 14.12 12.17 -2.87
C VAL A 308 13.72 13.50 -2.20
N PRO A 309 13.50 13.56 -0.86
CA PRO A 309 13.23 14.82 -0.17
C PRO A 309 14.45 15.76 -0.22
N GLU A 310 14.22 17.07 -0.41
CA GLU A 310 15.33 18.04 -0.45
C GLU A 310 16.13 18.08 0.87
N LYS A 311 15.47 17.83 2.02
CA LYS A 311 16.11 17.71 3.33
C LYS A 311 17.14 16.57 3.36
N ALA A 312 16.72 15.35 3.04
CA ALA A 312 17.60 14.17 3.04
C ALA A 312 18.85 14.35 2.15
N TYR A 313 18.71 15.07 1.03
CA TYR A 313 19.84 15.40 0.13
C TYR A 313 20.87 16.39 0.73
N ARG A 314 20.52 17.14 1.79
CA ARG A 314 21.45 18.04 2.51
C ARG A 314 22.22 17.30 3.58
N ASN A 315 21.55 16.53 4.42
CA ASN A 315 22.16 15.82 5.55
C ASN A 315 23.26 14.85 5.04
N LEU A 316 22.97 14.10 3.96
CA LEU A 316 23.94 13.25 3.24
C LEU A 316 25.16 14.01 2.65
N GLN A 317 25.03 15.30 2.36
CA GLN A 317 26.15 16.14 1.90
C GLN A 317 26.99 16.72 3.06
N GLU A 318 26.44 16.76 4.27
CA GLU A 318 27.08 17.36 5.44
C GLU A 318 27.89 16.32 6.21
N GLU A 319 27.36 15.10 6.40
CA GLU A 319 28.17 13.92 6.80
C GLU A 319 29.40 13.74 5.88
N GLY A 320 29.18 13.90 4.57
CA GLY A 320 30.21 13.80 3.52
C GLY A 320 31.28 14.90 3.58
N ARG A 321 31.07 15.98 4.35
CA ARG A 321 32.05 17.05 4.60
C ARG A 321 32.87 16.79 5.86
N ASP A 322 32.26 16.34 6.95
CA ASP A 322 32.97 16.18 8.23
C ASP A 322 33.93 15.00 8.27
N GLN A 323 33.70 13.98 7.44
CA GLN A 323 34.71 12.93 7.23
C GLN A 323 35.96 13.45 6.48
N ARG A 324 35.89 14.61 5.80
CA ARG A 324 37.01 15.19 5.01
C ARG A 324 37.86 16.19 5.78
N THR A 325 37.31 16.89 6.77
CA THR A 325 38.05 17.84 7.61
C THR A 325 39.07 17.14 8.53
N LYS A 326 38.72 15.97 9.06
CA LYS A 326 39.53 15.19 10.02
C LYS A 326 40.75 14.45 9.43
N LYS A 327 41.11 14.64 8.14
CA LYS A 327 42.28 14.00 7.49
C LYS A 327 43.12 14.94 6.60
N ARG A 328 43.81 15.92 7.22
CA ARG A 328 44.90 16.68 6.56
C ARG A 328 45.88 17.35 7.56
N LEU A 329 46.91 16.60 7.99
CA LEU A 329 48.17 17.21 8.46
C LEU A 329 49.11 17.44 7.26
N PRO A 330 49.82 18.58 7.16
CA PRO A 330 50.77 18.86 6.09
C PRO A 330 52.19 18.37 6.44
N THR A 331 52.80 17.57 5.55
CA THR A 331 54.22 17.17 5.67
C THR A 331 55.14 18.24 5.10
N SER A 332 56.20 18.60 5.82
CA SER A 332 57.16 19.66 5.47
C SER A 332 58.09 19.31 4.29
N THR A 333 58.53 20.34 3.56
CA THR A 333 59.36 20.24 2.33
C THR A 333 60.87 20.23 2.60
N SER A 334 61.65 19.54 1.75
CA SER A 334 63.10 19.78 1.62
C SER A 334 63.62 19.48 0.20
N HIS A 335 64.41 20.38 -0.39
CA HIS A 335 64.98 20.25 -1.75
C HIS A 335 66.38 19.61 -1.76
N LYS A 336 66.79 18.98 -2.89
CA LYS A 336 67.90 19.47 -3.78
C LYS A 336 68.35 18.51 -4.91
N SER A 337 68.65 19.10 -6.09
CA SER A 337 69.68 18.78 -7.12
C SER A 337 70.02 17.33 -7.55
N GLY A 338 70.16 17.07 -8.87
CA GLY A 338 70.65 15.74 -9.35
C GLY A 338 70.97 15.50 -10.85
N LYS A 339 71.60 16.46 -11.55
CA LYS A 339 72.29 16.36 -12.87
C LYS A 339 72.66 14.94 -13.41
N GLY A 340 72.20 14.56 -14.62
CA GLY A 340 72.57 13.30 -15.33
C GLY A 340 72.35 13.34 -16.86
N ARG A 341 72.97 12.44 -17.65
CA ARG A 341 72.99 12.47 -19.14
C ARG A 341 73.35 11.08 -19.74
N LYS A 342 73.05 10.84 -21.04
CA LYS A 342 73.45 9.68 -21.88
C LYS A 342 72.86 8.31 -21.49
N GLU A 343 72.89 7.24 -22.31
CA GLU A 343 72.64 7.01 -23.76
C GLU A 343 72.67 5.46 -24.00
N ASP A 344 72.37 5.01 -25.22
CA ASP A 344 72.76 3.71 -25.82
C ASP A 344 72.22 2.33 -25.35
N SER A 345 71.47 1.71 -26.28
CA SER A 345 71.68 0.36 -26.84
C SER A 345 71.08 -0.92 -26.21
N CYS A 346 70.46 -1.72 -27.10
CA CYS A 346 70.15 -3.15 -26.93
C CYS A 346 71.36 -4.04 -27.29
N PRO A 347 71.31 -5.37 -27.07
CA PRO A 347 70.85 -6.23 -28.17
C PRO A 347 70.01 -7.48 -27.79
N ASP A 348 68.89 -7.64 -28.51
CA ASP A 348 68.51 -8.82 -29.34
C ASP A 348 68.75 -10.28 -28.86
N LEU A 349 67.66 -11.08 -28.72
CA LEU A 349 67.30 -12.18 -29.66
C LEU A 349 66.18 -13.13 -29.15
N SER A 350 65.23 -13.47 -30.05
CA SER A 350 64.46 -14.76 -30.14
C SER A 350 63.48 -15.17 -29.00
N SER A 351 62.28 -15.74 -29.20
CA SER A 351 61.38 -15.92 -30.37
C SER A 351 60.00 -16.49 -29.91
N GLY A 352 58.91 -16.26 -30.68
CA GLY A 352 57.80 -17.24 -30.81
C GLY A 352 56.37 -16.84 -30.37
N SER A 353 55.43 -16.77 -31.34
CA SER A 353 53.95 -16.63 -31.25
C SER A 353 53.40 -15.44 -30.43
N GLU A 354 52.73 -14.43 -31.03
CA GLU A 354 51.43 -14.47 -31.75
C GLU A 354 50.24 -14.95 -30.88
N ARG A 355 49.08 -14.27 -30.82
CA ARG A 355 48.43 -13.46 -31.89
C ARG A 355 47.61 -12.25 -31.37
N MET A 356 47.58 -11.18 -32.15
CA MET A 356 46.65 -10.04 -32.05
C MET A 356 45.30 -10.36 -32.78
N THR A 357 44.24 -9.53 -32.87
CA THR A 357 44.07 -8.08 -32.62
C THR A 357 42.63 -7.67 -32.26
N LYS A 358 42.45 -6.42 -31.80
CA LYS A 358 41.19 -5.76 -31.44
C LYS A 358 40.49 -5.07 -32.64
N ARG A 359 39.17 -4.80 -32.48
CA ARG A 359 38.41 -3.55 -32.82
C ARG A 359 37.88 -3.24 -34.26
N ARG A 360 36.54 -3.18 -34.31
CA ARG A 360 35.67 -2.00 -34.68
C ARG A 360 35.29 -1.63 -36.15
N ARG A 361 33.99 -1.26 -36.26
CA ARG A 361 33.34 -0.15 -37.03
C ARG A 361 32.81 -0.35 -38.48
N ARG A 362 31.47 -0.52 -38.55
CA ARG A 362 30.46 0.31 -39.27
C ARG A 362 30.58 0.65 -40.77
N ARG A 363 29.47 0.34 -41.48
CA ARG A 363 28.70 1.11 -42.52
C ARG A 363 28.90 0.84 -44.05
N ARG A 364 27.80 0.33 -44.63
CA ARG A 364 27.03 0.81 -45.83
C ARG A 364 27.43 0.43 -47.28
N ARG A 365 26.41 -0.17 -47.94
CA ARG A 365 25.83 0.10 -49.30
C ARG A 365 26.49 -0.47 -50.58
N ARG A 366 25.65 -1.24 -51.30
CA ARG A 366 25.51 -1.43 -52.79
C ARG A 366 26.75 -1.96 -53.55
N GLY A 367 26.59 -2.79 -54.59
CA GLY A 367 25.38 -3.43 -55.19
C GLY A 367 25.65 -3.85 -56.66
N SER A 368 24.76 -4.67 -57.26
CA SER A 368 24.87 -5.28 -58.63
C SER A 368 26.14 -6.14 -58.84
N GLY A 369 26.17 -7.31 -59.46
CA GLY A 369 25.38 -7.97 -60.52
C GLY A 369 26.42 -8.66 -61.45
N ALA A 370 26.17 -9.75 -62.18
CA ALA A 370 24.97 -10.55 -62.38
C ALA A 370 25.31 -12.04 -62.73
N GLU A 371 24.24 -12.84 -62.76
CA GLU A 371 23.94 -14.13 -63.44
C GLU A 371 24.73 -14.59 -64.71
N PRO A 372 24.45 -15.81 -65.27
CA PRO A 372 23.88 -17.04 -64.67
C PRO A 372 24.49 -18.38 -65.17
N THR A 373 24.09 -19.51 -64.58
CA THR A 373 23.70 -20.72 -65.35
C THR A 373 22.66 -21.53 -64.55
N GLY A 374 21.61 -22.03 -65.22
CA GLY A 374 20.51 -22.81 -64.64
C GLY A 374 20.10 -23.98 -65.57
N PRO A 375 18.83 -24.41 -65.67
CA PRO A 375 17.60 -23.95 -65.00
C PRO A 375 17.39 -24.72 -63.66
N GLN A 376 16.24 -25.15 -63.11
CA GLN A 376 14.77 -25.24 -63.42
C GLN A 376 14.03 -25.30 -62.04
N GLU A 377 12.74 -25.02 -61.84
CA GLU A 377 11.68 -24.53 -62.74
C GLU A 377 10.76 -23.47 -62.02
N GLN A 378 9.43 -23.59 -62.08
CA GLN A 378 8.45 -22.50 -61.89
C GLN A 378 7.02 -23.06 -61.57
N PRO A 379 5.96 -22.23 -61.39
CA PRO A 379 5.84 -21.01 -60.56
C PRO A 379 4.52 -20.96 -59.70
N GLY A 380 4.35 -19.92 -58.85
CA GLY A 380 3.06 -19.60 -58.21
C GLY A 380 3.03 -18.27 -57.43
N VAL A 381 2.51 -17.19 -58.05
CA VAL A 381 2.52 -15.77 -57.62
C VAL A 381 1.37 -15.03 -58.39
N PRO A 382 0.85 -13.79 -58.09
CA PRO A 382 0.94 -12.81 -56.97
C PRO A 382 -0.41 -12.64 -56.21
N GLY A 383 -0.67 -11.67 -55.30
CA GLY A 383 0.18 -10.66 -54.63
C GLY A 383 -0.50 -9.28 -54.37
N GLN A 384 0.19 -8.40 -53.62
CA GLN A 384 -0.04 -6.94 -53.41
C GLN A 384 -1.13 -6.38 -52.44
N ARG A 385 -0.65 -5.92 -51.27
CA ARG A 385 -0.74 -4.54 -50.69
C ARG A 385 -2.08 -3.75 -50.68
N GLY A 386 -2.52 -3.34 -49.48
CA GLY A 386 -3.46 -2.23 -49.23
C GLY A 386 -3.29 -1.60 -47.81
N PRO A 387 -3.58 -0.29 -47.56
CA PRO A 387 -3.17 0.40 -46.32
C PRO A 387 -4.29 1.00 -45.41
N ARG A 388 -3.87 1.40 -44.19
CA ARG A 388 -4.56 2.23 -43.15
C ARG A 388 -5.74 3.12 -43.59
N LYS A 389 -6.84 3.16 -42.81
CA LYS A 389 -7.54 4.42 -42.46
C LYS A 389 -8.52 4.37 -41.26
N LYS A 390 -8.39 5.41 -40.42
CA LYS A 390 -9.32 6.11 -39.49
C LYS A 390 -10.66 5.46 -39.03
N ARG A 391 -10.88 5.53 -37.70
CA ARG A 391 -12.19 5.58 -37.03
C ARG A 391 -13.09 6.68 -37.65
N ARG A 392 -14.40 6.44 -37.76
CA ARG A 392 -15.42 7.50 -37.87
C ARG A 392 -16.73 7.07 -37.20
N ARG A 393 -17.42 7.98 -36.52
CA ARG A 393 -18.77 7.76 -35.96
C ARG A 393 -19.82 7.87 -37.07
N SER A 394 -20.93 7.14 -36.92
CA SER A 394 -22.23 7.51 -37.47
C SER A 394 -23.33 7.27 -36.41
N ARG A 395 -24.38 8.08 -36.47
CA ARG A 395 -25.57 8.03 -35.61
C ARG A 395 -26.79 7.71 -36.50
N ALA A 396 -27.92 7.39 -35.87
CA ALA A 396 -29.20 7.03 -36.48
C ALA A 396 -29.22 5.67 -37.22
N GLY A 397 -30.34 4.94 -37.26
CA GLY A 397 -31.60 5.14 -36.51
C GLY A 397 -32.84 4.90 -37.36
N ALA A 398 -33.58 3.82 -37.06
CA ALA A 398 -34.87 3.51 -37.68
C ALA A 398 -35.79 2.81 -36.68
N ARG A 399 -37.10 3.06 -36.79
CA ARG A 399 -38.15 2.35 -36.03
C ARG A 399 -38.59 1.10 -36.80
N VAL A 400 -38.83 -0.01 -36.09
CA VAL A 400 -39.80 -1.04 -36.49
C VAL A 400 -40.70 -1.30 -35.26
N LYS A 401 -41.96 -1.71 -35.46
CA LYS A 401 -43.02 -1.67 -34.45
C LYS A 401 -43.90 -2.92 -34.52
N VAL A 402 -44.31 -3.42 -33.34
CA VAL A 402 -45.37 -4.42 -33.08
C VAL A 402 -45.12 -5.87 -33.56
N ALA A 403 -44.88 -6.78 -32.60
CA ALA A 403 -45.51 -8.09 -32.40
C ALA A 403 -44.56 -8.99 -31.56
N GLY A 404 -44.97 -9.74 -30.54
CA GLY A 404 -46.28 -9.79 -29.88
C GLY A 404 -46.64 -11.20 -29.40
N SER A 405 -46.30 -11.55 -28.15
CA SER A 405 -46.88 -12.69 -27.42
C SER A 405 -46.78 -12.47 -25.90
N GLN A 406 -47.91 -12.20 -25.26
CA GLN A 406 -48.06 -12.30 -23.79
C GLN A 406 -48.78 -13.62 -23.48
N GLU A 407 -48.05 -14.74 -23.51
CA GLU A 407 -48.55 -16.02 -23.03
C GLU A 407 -47.67 -16.53 -21.89
N LEU A 408 -48.11 -16.27 -20.63
CA LEU A 408 -47.72 -17.07 -19.44
C LEU A 408 -48.46 -16.71 -18.13
N GLN A 409 -49.42 -15.78 -18.12
CA GLN A 409 -50.14 -15.36 -16.88
C GLN A 409 -51.59 -15.86 -16.74
N THR A 410 -52.20 -16.41 -17.80
CA THR A 410 -53.62 -16.81 -17.82
C THR A 410 -53.95 -18.17 -17.19
N LYS A 411 -53.03 -18.80 -16.45
CA LYS A 411 -53.23 -20.13 -15.82
C LYS A 411 -53.44 -20.15 -14.30
N GLN A 412 -53.50 -19.00 -13.62
CA GLN A 412 -53.66 -18.97 -12.15
C GLN A 412 -55.00 -18.39 -11.63
N GLN A 413 -55.86 -17.83 -12.49
CA GLN A 413 -57.16 -17.27 -12.07
C GLN A 413 -58.38 -18.18 -12.33
N LEU A 414 -58.22 -19.34 -12.98
CA LEU A 414 -59.34 -20.23 -13.35
C LEU A 414 -59.68 -21.32 -12.30
N LEU A 415 -59.24 -21.14 -11.04
CA LEU A 415 -59.46 -22.08 -9.93
C LEU A 415 -60.14 -21.47 -8.69
N GLN A 416 -60.59 -20.21 -8.74
CA GLN A 416 -61.25 -19.54 -7.60
C GLN A 416 -62.71 -19.10 -7.85
N SER A 417 -63.37 -19.63 -8.90
CA SER A 417 -64.81 -19.44 -9.12
C SER A 417 -65.53 -20.77 -9.36
N ARG A 418 -65.59 -21.59 -8.30
CA ARG A 418 -66.51 -22.74 -8.18
C ARG A 418 -67.10 -22.83 -6.76
N LYS A 419 -67.86 -21.80 -6.41
CA LYS A 419 -68.90 -21.77 -5.38
C LYS A 419 -69.94 -20.72 -5.77
#